data_AF-A0AA90QF62-F1
#
_entry.id   AF-A0AA90QF62-F1
#
_cell.length_a   1.000
_cell.length_b   1.000
_cell.length_c   1.000
_cell.angle_alpha   90.00
_cell.angle_beta   90.00
_cell.angle_gamma   90.00
#
_symmetry.space_group_name_H-M   'P 1'
#
loop_
_entity.id
_entity.type
_entity.pdbx_description
1 polymer ?
#
loop_
_entity_poly.entity_id
_entity_poly.type
_entity_poly.pdbx_seq_one_letter_code
_entity_poly.pdbx_strand_id
1 'polypeptide(L)' 'MNEDQVKGKAKDIGGKIQEEVGKVVGSSEQQAKGLSKQVEGKVQEKYGDAKEVLKDQGNR' A
#
# COMPACT_ATOMS: atom_id res chain seq x y z
N MET A 1 41.25 -7.47 -12.93
CA MET A 1 39.78 -7.64 -12.90
C MET A 1 39.36 -7.99 -14.32
N ASN A 2 38.64 -9.08 -14.53
CA ASN A 2 38.18 -9.49 -15.86
C ASN A 2 36.86 -8.78 -16.22
N GLU A 3 36.54 -8.69 -17.51
CA GLU A 3 35.33 -8.03 -18.02
C GLU A 3 34.05 -8.50 -17.32
N ASP A 4 33.95 -9.80 -16.99
CA ASP A 4 32.80 -10.36 -16.31
C ASP A 4 32.56 -9.76 -14.92
N GLN A 5 33.63 -9.41 -14.19
CA GLN A 5 33.49 -8.78 -12.88
C GLN A 5 33.01 -7.33 -12.98
N VAL A 6 33.45 -6.60 -14.01
CA VAL A 6 32.99 -5.23 -14.27
C VAL A 6 31.53 -5.24 -14.69
N LYS A 7 31.14 -6.18 -15.56
CA LYS A 7 29.76 -6.37 -16.03
C LYS A 7 28.82 -6.79 -14.89
N GLY A 8 29.30 -7.64 -13.97
CA GLY A 8 28.61 -8.01 -12.74
C GLY A 8 28.36 -6.80 -11.84
N LYS A 9 29.41 -6.02 -11.54
CA LYS A 9 29.26 -4.79 -10.73
C LYS A 9 28.30 -3.76 -11.36
N ALA A 10 28.36 -3.58 -12.68
CA ALA A 10 27.45 -2.67 -13.37
C ALA A 10 25.98 -3.12 -13.24
N LYS A 11 25.72 -4.43 -13.38
CA LYS A 11 24.38 -5.01 -13.17
C LYS A 11 23.91 -4.86 -11.72
N ASP A 12 24.78 -5.09 -10.75
CA ASP A 12 24.44 -4.92 -9.33
C ASP A 12 24.06 -3.48 -9.00
N ILE A 13 24.80 -2.51 -9.53
CA ILE A 13 24.50 -1.09 -9.33
C ILE A 13 23.15 -0.74 -9.96
N GLY A 14 22.91 -1.17 -11.20
CA GLY A 14 21.63 -0.97 -11.87
C GLY A 14 20.45 -1.62 -11.12
N GLY A 15 20.65 -2.84 -10.63
CA GLY A 15 19.67 -3.58 -9.85
C GLY A 15 19.33 -2.87 -8.53
N LYS A 16 20.33 -2.36 -7.81
CA LYS A 16 20.11 -1.60 -6.56
C LYS A 16 19.32 -0.31 -6.79
N ILE A 17 19.65 0.42 -7.86
CA ILE A 17 18.90 1.65 -8.23
C ILE A 17 17.45 1.29 -8.54
N GLN A 18 17.22 0.24 -9.33
CA GLN A 18 15.86 -0.22 -9.67
C GLN A 18 15.09 -0.70 -8.45
N GLU A 19 15.75 -1.39 -7.51
CA GLU A 19 15.15 -1.85 -6.26
C GLU A 19 14.72 -0.67 -5.37
N GLU A 20 15.60 0.32 -5.18
CA GLU A 20 15.30 1.52 -4.39
C GLU A 20 14.14 2.33 -5.01
N VAL A 21 14.17 2.55 -6.32
CA VAL A 21 13.06 3.21 -7.03
C VAL A 21 11.77 2.42 -6.89
N GLY A 22 11.83 1.09 -7.03
CA GLY A 22 10.68 0.20 -6.85
C GLY A 22 10.10 0.25 -5.44
N LYS A 23 10.95 0.31 -4.41
CA LYS A 23 10.53 0.47 -3.00
C LYS A 23 9.87 1.82 -2.76
N VAL A 24 10.43 2.91 -3.29
CA VAL A 24 9.88 4.27 -3.10
C VAL A 24 8.53 4.41 -3.81
N VAL A 25 8.43 3.99 -5.07
CA VAL A 25 7.17 4.00 -5.83
C VAL A 25 6.15 3.05 -5.20
N GLY A 26 6.57 1.84 -4.86
CA GLY A 26 5.72 0.84 -4.21
C GLY A 26 5.19 1.31 -2.85
N SER A 27 6.02 1.96 -2.04
CA SER A 27 5.59 2.54 -0.76
C SER A 27 4.58 3.66 -0.96
N SER A 28 4.79 4.52 -1.95
CA SER A 28 3.87 5.62 -2.27
C SER A 28 2.50 5.09 -2.73
N GLU A 29 2.48 4.11 -3.62
CA GLU A 29 1.24 3.44 -4.05
C GLU A 29 0.54 2.70 -2.90
N GLN A 30 1.31 2.01 -2.06
CA GLN A 30 0.75 1.30 -0.89
C GLN A 30 0.18 2.27 0.14
N GLN A 31 0.83 3.42 0.37
CA GLN A 31 0.31 4.47 1.24
C GLN A 31 -1.01 5.04 0.71
N ALA A 32 -1.09 5.34 -0.59
CA ALA A 32 -2.33 5.82 -1.21
C ALA A 32 -3.47 4.78 -1.08
N LYS A 33 -3.19 3.50 -1.39
CA LYS A 33 -4.16 2.40 -1.22
C LYS A 33 -4.59 2.24 0.24
N GLY A 34 -3.65 2.38 1.19
CA GLY A 34 -3.92 2.33 2.62
C GLY A 34 -4.86 3.44 3.08
N LEU A 35 -4.61 4.67 2.64
CA LEU A 35 -5.47 5.82 2.96
C LEU A 35 -6.89 5.62 2.39
N SER A 36 -7.02 5.20 1.14
CA SER A 36 -8.33 4.91 0.53
C SER A 36 -9.09 3.84 1.31
N LYS A 37 -8.42 2.75 1.69
CA LYS A 37 -9.03 1.68 2.51
C LYS A 37 -9.46 2.17 3.90
N GLN A 38 -8.68 3.06 4.53
CA GLN A 38 -9.08 3.64 5.82
C GLN A 38 -10.33 4.51 5.68
N VAL A 39 -10.43 5.31 4.61
CA VAL A 39 -11.61 6.13 4.34
C VAL A 39 -12.83 5.23 4.11
N GLU A 40 -12.69 4.21 3.27
CA GLU A 40 -13.76 3.25 2.98
C GLU A 40 -14.22 2.52 4.25
N GLY A 41 -13.28 2.05 5.07
CA GLY A 41 -13.58 1.40 6.35
C GLY A 41 -14.35 2.31 7.31
N LYS A 42 -13.94 3.59 7.45
CA LYS A 42 -14.66 4.56 8.31
C LYS A 42 -16.07 4.85 7.81
N VAL A 43 -16.29 4.88 6.49
CA VAL A 43 -17.62 5.07 5.92
C VAL A 43 -18.49 3.84 6.19
N GLN A 44 -17.95 2.64 6.01
CA GLN A 44 -18.65 1.39 6.30
C GLN A 44 -18.99 1.24 7.78
N GLU A 45 -18.06 1.58 8.68
CA GLU A 45 -18.27 1.57 10.14
C GLU A 45 -19.45 2.47 10.52
N LYS A 46 -19.41 3.75 10.12
CA LYS A 46 -20.51 4.70 10.40
C LYS A 46 -21.85 4.25 9.84
N TYR A 47 -21.85 3.65 8.65
CA TYR A 47 -23.07 3.12 8.05
C TYR A 47 -23.60 1.90 8.85
N GLY A 48 -22.69 1.04 9.30
CA GLY A 48 -22.99 -0.08 10.19
C GLY A 48 -23.63 0.39 11.50
N ASP A 49 -22.98 1.33 12.19
CA ASP A 49 -23.45 1.91 13.45
C ASP A 49 -24.85 2.52 13.29
N ALA A 50 -25.07 3.31 12.22
CA ALA A 50 -26.37 3.91 11.95
C ALA A 50 -27.46 2.85 11.72
N LYS A 51 -27.13 1.80 10.96
CA LYS A 51 -28.05 0.68 10.71
C LYS A 51 -28.35 -0.10 11.99
N GLU A 52 -27.37 -0.29 12.86
CA GLU A 52 -27.53 -0.96 14.15
C GLU A 52 -28.46 -0.17 15.06
N VAL A 53 -28.25 1.14 15.20
CA VAL A 53 -29.13 2.04 15.97
C VAL A 53 -30.58 2.00 15.46
N LEU A 54 -30.78 2.02 14.14
CA LEU A 54 -32.13 1.93 13.54
C LEU A 54 -32.78 0.57 13.79
N LYS A 55 -32.01 -0.51 13.72
CA LYS A 55 -32.49 -1.86 13.99
C LYS A 55 -32.87 -2.05 15.45
N ASP A 56 -32.06 -1.53 16.37
CA ASP A 56 -32.33 -1.57 17.82
C ASP A 56 -33.57 -0.76 18.22
N GLN A 57 -33.87 0.34 17.51
CA GLN A 57 -35.10 1.10 17.72
C GLN A 57 -36.35 0.40 17.18
N GLY A 58 -36.24 -0.37 16.09
CA GLY A 58 -37.35 -1.11 15.51
C GLY A 58 -37.66 -2.45 16.21
N ASN A 59 -36.79 -2.92 17.09
CA ASN A 59 -36.92 -4.20 17.80
C ASN A 59 -37.37 -4.04 19.27
N ARG A 60 -37.81 -2.84 19.67
CA ARG A 60 -38.47 -2.55 20.96
C ARG A 60 -39.99 -2.53 20.81
#